data_AF-A0A1W9RS03-F1
#
_entry.id   AF-A0A1W9RS03-F1
#
_cell.length_a   1.000
_cell.length_b   1.000
_cell.length_c   1.000
_cell.angle_alpha   90.00
_cell.angle_beta   90.00
_cell.angle_gamma   90.00
#
_symmetry.space_group_name_H-M   'P 1'
#
loop_
_entity.id
_entity.type
_entity.pdbx_description
1 polymer ?
#
loop_
_entity_poly.entity_id
_entity_poly.type
_entity_poly.pdbx_seq_one_letter_code
_entity_poly.pdbx_strand_id
1 'polypeptide(L)'
;MKKGVVLLVVLGTMLIILGIALVALYLMRQQSRLVEDKVRRIRAFYSAQAGIVHTLDRLRREGTYNSTVVIGNNLTGYPPGGFVVNITTIDNLGPGNTSIINASVEY
;
A
#
# COMPACT_ATOMS: atom_id res chain seq x y z
N MET A 1 34.47 -44.55 19.91
CA MET A 1 34.89 -43.12 19.99
C MET A 1 34.68 -42.35 18.69
N LYS A 2 35.12 -42.84 17.51
CA LYS A 2 34.98 -42.13 16.21
C LYS A 2 33.53 -41.77 15.82
N LYS A 3 32.53 -42.62 16.13
CA LYS A 3 31.12 -42.37 15.79
C LYS A 3 30.48 -41.20 16.57
N GLY A 4 30.91 -40.94 17.80
CA GLY A 4 30.39 -39.83 18.61
C GLY A 4 30.86 -38.47 18.12
N VAL A 5 32.11 -38.40 17.65
CA VAL A 5 32.67 -37.17 17.06
C VAL A 5 31.92 -36.79 15.77
N VAL A 6 31.59 -37.78 14.93
CA VAL A 6 30.80 -37.53 13.71
C VAL A 6 29.41 -36.99 14.05
N LEU A 7 28.74 -37.55 15.05
CA LEU A 7 27.42 -37.07 15.48
C LEU A 7 27.47 -35.61 15.96
N LEU A 8 28.52 -35.25 16.70
CA LEU A 8 28.69 -33.90 17.24
C LEU A 8 28.98 -32.87 16.13
N VAL A 9 29.79 -33.26 15.12
CA VAL A 9 30.04 -32.42 13.95
C VAL A 9 28.75 -32.18 13.16
N VAL A 10 27.93 -33.20 12.95
CA VAL A 10 26.64 -33.06 12.25
C VAL A 10 25.66 -32.19 13.04
N LEU A 11 25.62 -32.34 14.37
CA LEU A 11 24.76 -31.52 15.22
C LEU A 11 25.19 -30.03 15.18
N GLY A 12 26.50 -29.78 15.21
CA GLY A 12 27.06 -28.44 15.12
C GLY A 12 26.76 -27.76 13.79
N THR A 13 26.92 -28.46 12.66
CA THR A 13 26.58 -27.91 11.35
C THR A 13 25.08 -27.66 11.20
N MET A 14 24.23 -28.52 11.76
CA MET A 14 22.78 -28.33 11.75
C MET A 14 22.35 -27.08 12.52
N LEU A 15 22.97 -26.81 13.68
CA LEU A 15 22.72 -25.60 14.47
C LEU A 15 23.13 -24.32 13.72
N ILE A 16 24.27 -24.36 13.01
CA ILE A 16 24.73 -23.22 12.21
C ILE A 16 23.75 -22.91 11.09
N ILE A 17 23.28 -23.94 10.36
CA ILE A 17 22.29 -23.77 9.29
C ILE A 17 20.99 -23.17 9.83
N LEU A 18 20.53 -23.65 10.99
CA LEU A 18 19.32 -23.15 11.64
C LEU A 18 19.46 -21.68 12.07
N GLY A 19 20.63 -21.29 12.58
CA GLY A 19 20.93 -19.89 12.90
C GLY A 19 20.86 -18.97 11.68
N ILE A 20 21.45 -19.39 10.55
CA ILE A 20 21.40 -18.61 9.31
C ILE A 20 19.97 -18.48 8.78
N ALA A 21 19.17 -19.55 8.86
CA ALA A 21 17.76 -19.52 8.44
C ALA A 21 16.91 -18.53 9.26
N LEU A 22 17.13 -18.45 10.57
CA LEU A 22 16.43 -17.49 11.43
C LEU A 22 16.79 -16.04 11.08
N VAL A 23 18.06 -15.76 10.81
CA VAL A 23 18.51 -14.43 10.39
C VAL A 23 17.89 -14.05 9.04
N ALA A 24 17.86 -14.98 8.08
CA ALA A 24 17.23 -14.74 6.79
C ALA A 24 15.73 -14.42 6.93
N LEU A 25 15.00 -15.18 7.75
CA LEU A 25 13.59 -14.91 8.04
C LEU A 25 13.37 -13.55 8.70
N TYR A 26 14.26 -13.16 9.60
CA TYR A 26 14.19 -11.86 10.26
C TYR A 26 14.37 -10.70 9.26
N LEU A 27 15.34 -10.81 8.35
CA LEU A 27 15.57 -9.82 7.30
C LEU A 27 14.40 -9.75 6.33
N MET A 28 13.84 -10.89 5.90
CA MET A 28 12.65 -10.91 5.04
C MET A 28 11.45 -10.24 5.69
N ARG A 29 11.23 -10.44 7.01
CA ARG A 29 10.13 -9.81 7.74
C ARG A 29 10.26 -8.29 7.81
N GLN A 30 11.48 -7.77 7.91
CA GLN A 30 11.70 -6.32 7.86
C GLN A 30 11.42 -5.76 6.46
N GLN A 31 11.87 -6.46 5.42
CA GLN A 31 11.62 -6.07 4.03
C GLN A 31 10.12 -6.11 3.69
N SER A 32 9.36 -7.10 4.20
CA SER A 32 7.93 -7.19 3.92
C SER A 32 7.15 -5.97 4.40
N ARG A 33 7.48 -5.44 5.59
CA ARG A 33 6.85 -4.23 6.14
C ARG A 33 7.16 -2.98 5.30
N LEU A 34 8.42 -2.82 4.90
CA LEU A 34 8.84 -1.69 4.06
C LEU A 34 8.20 -1.74 2.68
N VAL A 35 8.04 -2.94 2.11
CA VAL A 35 7.36 -3.13 0.82
C VAL A 35 5.87 -2.86 0.97
N GLU A 36 5.24 -3.30 2.06
CA GLU A 36 3.83 -3.07 2.34
C GLU A 36 3.47 -1.57 2.34
N ASP A 37 4.24 -0.74 3.05
CA ASP A 37 3.99 0.71 3.08
C ASP A 37 4.18 1.36 1.70
N LYS A 38 5.18 0.93 0.92
CA LYS A 38 5.40 1.43 -0.44
C LYS A 38 4.24 1.04 -1.37
N VAL A 39 3.80 -0.20 -1.30
CA VAL A 39 2.67 -0.70 -2.10
C VAL A 39 1.38 0.03 -1.69
N ARG A 40 1.17 0.28 -0.40
CA ARG A 40 0.02 1.02 0.13
C ARG A 40 -0.04 2.44 -0.45
N ARG A 41 1.10 3.14 -0.45
CA ARG A 41 1.21 4.49 -1.04
C ARG A 41 0.92 4.52 -2.54
N ILE A 42 1.45 3.56 -3.30
CA ILE A 42 1.21 3.47 -4.74
C ILE A 42 -0.29 3.22 -5.02
N ARG A 43 -0.91 2.31 -4.27
CA ARG A 43 -2.35 2.03 -4.41
C ARG A 43 -3.20 3.25 -4.04
N ALA A 44 -2.84 3.96 -2.98
CA ALA A 44 -3.49 5.21 -2.60
C ALA A 44 -3.41 6.26 -3.71
N PHE A 45 -2.23 6.42 -4.34
CA PHE A 45 -2.05 7.32 -5.47
C PHE A 45 -2.95 6.98 -6.67
N TYR A 46 -2.99 5.71 -7.08
CA TYR A 46 -3.87 5.28 -8.17
C TYR A 46 -5.36 5.40 -7.80
N SER A 47 -5.73 5.17 -6.54
CA SER A 47 -7.10 5.42 -6.08
C SER A 47 -7.48 6.90 -6.14
N ALA A 48 -6.57 7.81 -5.79
CA ALA A 48 -6.78 9.25 -5.94
C ALA A 48 -7.00 9.63 -7.41
N GLN A 49 -6.19 9.08 -8.32
CA GLN A 49 -6.34 9.32 -9.75
C GLN A 49 -7.68 8.81 -10.29
N ALA A 50 -8.13 7.63 -9.85
CA ALA A 50 -9.46 7.12 -10.18
C ALA A 50 -10.57 8.04 -9.64
N GLY A 51 -10.39 8.61 -8.45
CA GLY A 51 -11.30 9.60 -7.87
C GLY A 51 -11.41 10.88 -8.71
N ILE A 52 -10.31 11.39 -9.27
CA ILE A 52 -10.32 12.55 -10.17
C ILE A 52 -11.11 12.25 -11.45
N VAL A 53 -10.92 11.07 -12.05
CA VAL A 53 -11.68 10.67 -13.25
C VAL A 53 -13.17 10.55 -12.93
N HIS A 54 -13.50 9.97 -11.78
CA HIS A 54 -14.87 9.85 -11.32
C HIS A 54 -15.55 11.21 -11.12
N THR A 55 -14.86 12.18 -10.52
CA THR A 55 -15.43 13.52 -10.34
C THR A 55 -15.54 14.29 -11.64
N LEU A 56 -14.66 14.08 -12.61
CA LEU A 56 -14.82 14.65 -13.94
C LEU A 56 -16.07 14.11 -14.64
N ASP A 57 -16.35 12.81 -14.54
CA ASP A 57 -17.58 12.21 -15.11
C ASP A 57 -18.84 12.72 -14.39
N ARG A 58 -18.80 12.85 -13.05
CA ARG A 58 -19.90 13.45 -12.28
C ARG A 58 -20.11 14.93 -12.59
N LEU A 59 -19.04 15.71 -12.73
CA LEU A 59 -19.13 17.12 -13.12
C LEU A 59 -19.78 17.25 -14.51
N ARG A 60 -19.43 16.37 -15.45
CA ARG A 60 -20.01 16.34 -16.79
C ARG A 60 -21.49 15.96 -16.81
N ARG A 61 -21.93 15.02 -15.96
CA ARG A 61 -23.31 14.48 -16.00
C ARG A 61 -24.27 15.20 -15.07
N GLU A 62 -23.81 15.52 -13.87
CA GLU A 62 -24.63 15.97 -12.74
C GLU A 62 -24.31 17.41 -12.33
N GLY A 63 -23.27 18.02 -12.90
CA GLY A 63 -22.81 19.36 -12.51
C GLY A 63 -22.25 19.44 -11.08
N THR A 64 -22.02 18.28 -10.43
CA THR A 64 -21.58 18.19 -9.04
C THR A 64 -20.13 17.70 -8.98
N TYR A 65 -19.32 18.33 -8.14
CA TYR A 65 -17.88 18.09 -8.03
C TYR A 65 -17.42 17.60 -6.64
N ASN A 66 -18.22 17.81 -5.60
CA ASN A 66 -17.90 17.35 -4.24
C ASN A 66 -18.42 15.93 -4.04
N SER A 67 -17.53 14.97 -3.78
CA SER A 67 -17.88 13.56 -3.72
C SER A 67 -16.87 12.77 -2.91
N THR A 68 -17.36 11.76 -2.20
CA THR A 68 -16.52 10.72 -1.62
C THR A 68 -16.72 9.45 -2.45
N VAL A 69 -15.63 8.80 -2.85
CA VAL A 69 -15.68 7.52 -3.56
C VAL A 69 -14.77 6.51 -2.87
N VAL A 70 -15.26 5.29 -2.73
CA VAL A 70 -14.50 4.20 -2.12
C VAL A 70 -13.94 3.31 -3.22
N ILE A 71 -12.61 3.22 -3.31
CA ILE A 71 -11.92 2.41 -4.32
C ILE A 71 -11.39 1.13 -3.67
N GLY A 72 -11.71 -0.01 -4.28
CA GLY A 72 -11.14 -1.29 -3.87
C GLY A 72 -11.77 -1.93 -2.63
N ASN A 73 -12.99 -1.56 -2.26
CA ASN A 73 -13.70 -2.22 -1.17
C ASN A 73 -13.85 -3.72 -1.45
N ASN A 74 -13.50 -4.57 -0.47
CA ASN A 74 -13.48 -6.03 -0.57
C ASN A 74 -12.58 -6.62 -1.68
N LEU A 75 -11.63 -5.85 -2.23
CA LEU A 75 -10.66 -6.36 -3.20
C LEU A 75 -9.36 -6.77 -2.51
N THR A 76 -8.79 -7.90 -2.93
CA THR A 76 -7.51 -8.40 -2.42
C THR A 76 -6.40 -7.37 -2.66
N GLY A 77 -5.70 -6.99 -1.58
CA GLY A 77 -4.64 -5.98 -1.62
C GLY A 77 -5.12 -4.56 -1.29
N TYR A 78 -6.39 -4.33 -1.05
CA TYR A 78 -6.88 -3.07 -0.49
C TYR A 78 -7.09 -3.20 1.02
N PRO A 79 -6.95 -2.11 1.79
CA PRO A 79 -7.29 -2.14 3.21
C PRO A 79 -8.77 -2.51 3.40
N PRO A 80 -9.15 -3.07 4.57
CA PRO A 80 -10.55 -3.31 4.88
C PRO A 80 -11.35 -2.01 4.74
N GLY A 81 -12.38 -2.02 3.90
CA GLY A 81 -13.16 -0.81 3.56
C GLY A 81 -12.66 -0.01 2.35
N GLY A 82 -11.56 -0.42 1.71
CA GLY A 82 -10.99 0.25 0.53
C GLY A 82 -10.31 1.59 0.87
N PHE A 83 -9.82 2.28 -0.16
CA PHE A 83 -9.34 3.66 -0.01
C PHE A 83 -10.51 4.62 -0.20
N VAL A 84 -10.75 5.44 0.81
CA VAL A 84 -11.73 6.52 0.74
C VAL A 84 -11.05 7.72 0.08
N VAL A 85 -11.51 8.08 -1.11
CA VAL A 85 -11.06 9.26 -1.83
C VAL A 85 -12.03 10.38 -1.55
N ASN A 86 -11.56 11.41 -0.87
CA ASN A 86 -12.31 12.63 -0.61
C ASN A 86 -11.97 13.64 -1.71
N ILE A 87 -12.96 14.00 -2.52
CA ILE A 87 -12.78 15.03 -3.53
C ILE A 87 -13.41 16.32 -3.05
N THR A 88 -12.57 17.33 -2.85
CA THR A 88 -12.97 18.69 -2.50
C THR A 88 -12.61 19.64 -3.63
N THR A 89 -13.21 20.82 -3.61
CA THR A 89 -12.91 21.87 -4.59
C THR A 89 -12.58 23.14 -3.86
N ILE A 90 -11.59 23.86 -4.38
CA ILE A 90 -11.18 25.15 -3.87
C ILE A 90 -11.40 26.16 -4.98
N ASP A 91 -12.39 27.03 -4.78
CA ASP A 91 -12.82 27.99 -5.79
C ASP A 91 -11.82 29.11 -5.98
N ASN A 92 -11.72 29.61 -7.22
CA ASN A 92 -10.92 30.79 -7.62
C ASN A 92 -9.40 30.69 -7.35
N LEU A 93 -8.87 29.50 -7.15
CA LEU A 93 -7.44 29.27 -6.89
C LEU A 93 -6.68 28.73 -8.10
N GLY A 94 -7.38 28.37 -9.17
CA GLY A 94 -6.81 27.89 -10.42
C GLY A 94 -6.52 29.02 -11.43
N PRO A 95 -5.78 28.72 -12.50
CA PRO A 95 -5.45 29.67 -13.55
C PRO A 95 -6.72 30.28 -14.17
N GLY A 96 -6.81 31.61 -14.21
CA GLY A 96 -7.98 32.30 -14.77
C GLY A 96 -9.23 32.22 -13.89
N ASN A 97 -9.07 32.16 -12.56
CA ASN A 97 -10.15 32.05 -11.58
C ASN A 97 -10.96 30.75 -11.68
N THR A 98 -10.38 29.70 -12.23
CA THR A 98 -11.01 28.37 -12.24
C THR A 98 -10.92 27.73 -10.87
N SER A 99 -11.86 26.85 -10.53
CA SER A 99 -11.77 26.06 -9.30
C SER A 99 -10.77 24.91 -9.43
N ILE A 100 -10.02 24.63 -8.36
CA ILE A 100 -9.10 23.48 -8.27
C ILE A 100 -9.85 22.30 -7.67
N ILE A 101 -9.78 21.14 -8.32
CA ILE A 101 -10.26 19.88 -7.77
C ILE A 101 -9.10 19.21 -7.03
N ASN A 102 -9.29 18.94 -5.74
CA ASN A 102 -8.33 18.23 -4.92
C ASN A 102 -8.89 16.86 -4.53
N ALA A 103 -8.13 15.80 -4.81
CA ALA A 103 -8.48 14.44 -4.40
C ALA A 103 -7.48 13.97 -3.34
N SER A 104 -7.96 13.74 -2.12
CA SER A 104 -7.15 13.23 -1.01
C SER A 104 -7.54 11.80 -0.65
N VAL A 105 -6.54 11.02 -0.28
CA VAL A 105 -6.69 9.63 0.17
C VAL A 105 -5.86 9.47 1.43
N GLU A 106 -6.50 9.05 2.51
CA GLU A 106 -5.81 8.64 3.74
C GLU A 106 -5.31 7.20 3.59
N TYR A 107 -4.01 6.98 3.78
CA TYR A 107 -3.38 5.68 3.62
C TYR A 107 -2.40 5.34 4.73
#